data_AF-A0A8B8E3Q2-F1
#
_entry.id   AF-A0A8B8E3Q2-F1
#
_cell.length_a   1.000
_cell.length_b   1.000
_cell.length_c   1.000
_cell.angle_alpha   90.00
_cell.angle_beta   90.00
_cell.angle_gamma   90.00
#
_symmetry.space_group_name_H-M   'P 1'
#
loop_
_entity.id
_entity.type
_entity.pdbx_description
1 polymer ?
#
loop_
_entity_poly.entity_id
_entity_poly.type
_entity_poly.pdbx_seq_one_letter_code
_entity_poly.pdbx_strand_id
1 'polypeptide(L)'
;MKMIKFLLIVCVGVCLALAADYDDQVKYDISTQSRCFEVIRRESRRCEWRLGLYHDIDYRLLNGRIAAYKILWSRDRWSEWYVPGINDIDTRFNLFETRCGGFYGRRNTIRRMWSYFYDYTHKYIICRYDNVFTGKDDTGFITKDRDNRENDSENDD
;
A
#
# COMPACT_ATOMS: atom_id res chain seq x y z
N MET A 1 -1.44 -38.32 56.61
CA MET A 1 -0.53 -37.71 55.61
C MET A 1 -0.81 -38.07 54.15
N LYS A 2 -1.33 -39.26 53.79
CA LYS A 2 -1.61 -39.64 52.38
C LYS A 2 -2.77 -38.86 51.73
N MET A 3 -3.83 -38.51 52.47
CA MET A 3 -5.00 -37.79 51.92
C MET A 3 -4.71 -36.34 51.48
N ILE A 4 -3.81 -35.62 52.17
CA ILE A 4 -3.48 -34.23 51.85
C ILE A 4 -2.73 -34.12 50.51
N LYS A 5 -1.85 -35.08 50.21
CA LYS A 5 -1.14 -35.13 48.92
C LYS A 5 -2.10 -35.40 47.75
N PHE A 6 -3.11 -36.25 47.96
CA PHE A 6 -4.12 -36.53 46.93
C PHE A 6 -4.97 -35.29 46.63
N LEU A 7 -5.38 -34.55 47.67
CA LEU A 7 -6.18 -33.33 47.51
C LEU A 7 -5.43 -32.23 46.75
N LEU A 8 -4.14 -32.04 47.04
CA LEU A 8 -3.28 -31.07 46.34
C LEU A 8 -3.09 -31.42 44.87
N ILE A 9 -2.90 -32.71 44.54
CA ILE A 9 -2.74 -33.16 43.15
C ILE A 9 -4.04 -32.93 42.35
N VAL A 10 -5.19 -33.24 42.94
CA VAL A 10 -6.50 -32.98 42.30
C VAL A 10 -6.74 -31.49 42.09
N CYS A 11 -6.40 -30.66 43.09
CA CYS A 11 -6.59 -29.22 43.00
C CYS A 11 -5.70 -28.59 41.90
N VAL A 12 -4.43 -28.97 41.83
CA VAL A 12 -3.51 -28.51 40.77
C VAL A 12 -3.95 -29.02 39.39
N GLY A 13 -4.42 -30.26 39.28
CA GLY A 13 -4.96 -30.81 38.05
C GLY A 13 -6.19 -30.07 37.53
N VAL A 14 -7.13 -29.72 38.42
CA VAL A 14 -8.33 -28.95 38.06
C VAL A 14 -7.99 -27.50 37.69
N CYS A 15 -7.08 -26.85 38.41
CA CYS A 15 -6.63 -25.50 38.07
C CYS A 15 -5.91 -25.44 36.71
N LEU A 16 -5.08 -26.43 36.39
CA LEU A 16 -4.41 -26.52 35.08
C LEU A 16 -5.40 -26.79 33.94
N ALA A 17 -6.43 -27.62 34.17
CA ALA A 17 -7.47 -27.88 33.18
C ALA A 17 -8.32 -26.63 32.88
N LEU A 18 -8.62 -25.82 33.91
CA LEU A 18 -9.38 -24.57 33.74
C LEU A 18 -8.55 -23.45 33.07
N ALA A 19 -7.23 -23.47 33.19
CA ALA A 19 -6.35 -22.49 32.55
C ALA A 19 -6.04 -22.81 31.08
N ALA A 20 -6.24 -24.06 30.65
CA ALA A 20 -5.89 -24.52 29.30
C ALA A 20 -6.91 -24.14 28.22
N ASP A 21 -8.08 -23.63 28.59
CA ASP A 21 -9.23 -23.46 27.68
C ASP A 21 -9.74 -22.00 27.63
N TYR A 22 -8.86 -21.04 27.87
CA TYR A 22 -9.15 -19.61 27.65
C TYR A 22 -8.75 -19.22 26.22
N ASP A 23 -9.35 -19.90 25.23
CA ASP A 23 -9.38 -19.40 23.86
C ASP A 23 -10.40 -18.26 23.85
N ASP A 24 -9.97 -17.04 23.49
CA ASP A 24 -10.96 -15.98 23.32
C ASP A 24 -11.88 -16.44 22.17
N GLN A 25 -13.19 -16.46 22.40
CA GLN A 25 -14.13 -16.87 21.35
C GLN A 25 -14.30 -15.78 20.28
N VAL A 26 -13.35 -14.84 20.16
CA VAL A 26 -13.42 -13.71 19.25
C VAL A 26 -13.05 -14.17 17.86
N LYS A 27 -14.07 -14.24 17.00
CA LYS A 27 -13.86 -14.43 15.56
C LYS A 27 -13.53 -13.10 14.93
N TYR A 28 -12.28 -12.92 14.52
CA TYR A 28 -11.83 -11.74 13.79
C TYR A 28 -12.26 -11.82 12.32
N ASP A 29 -13.18 -10.97 11.90
CA ASP A 29 -13.49 -10.78 10.48
C ASP A 29 -12.49 -9.79 9.87
N ILE A 30 -11.49 -10.33 9.18
CA ILE A 30 -10.47 -9.56 8.46
C ILE A 30 -10.75 -9.43 6.96
N SER A 31 -11.93 -9.88 6.49
CA SER A 31 -12.27 -9.93 5.06
C SER A 31 -12.30 -8.56 4.40
N THR A 32 -12.56 -7.51 5.18
CA THR A 32 -12.61 -6.12 4.71
C THR A 32 -11.27 -5.39 4.82
N GLN A 33 -10.25 -6.01 5.43
CA GLN A 33 -8.95 -5.38 5.62
C GLN A 33 -8.19 -5.32 4.30
N SER A 34 -7.58 -4.16 4.03
CA SER A 34 -6.67 -4.03 2.89
C SER A 34 -5.47 -4.95 3.05
N ARG A 35 -5.04 -5.58 1.96
CA ARG A 35 -3.77 -6.30 1.93
C ARG A 35 -2.65 -5.35 1.56
N CYS A 36 -1.63 -5.35 2.39
CA CYS A 36 -0.47 -4.49 2.24
C CYS A 36 0.78 -5.32 1.96
N PHE A 37 1.63 -4.83 1.07
CA PHE A 37 2.89 -5.48 0.74
C PHE A 37 3.99 -4.45 0.50
N GLU A 38 5.21 -4.83 0.88
CA GLU A 38 6.40 -4.01 0.63
C GLU A 38 6.89 -4.23 -0.81
N VAL A 39 7.19 -3.14 -1.51
CA VAL A 39 7.73 -3.15 -2.87
C VAL A 39 8.99 -2.32 -2.91
N ILE A 40 10.02 -2.83 -3.60
CA ILE A 40 11.22 -2.07 -3.95
C ILE A 40 11.21 -1.80 -5.45
N ARG A 41 11.43 -0.55 -5.85
CA ARG A 41 11.50 -0.12 -7.24
C ARG A 41 12.74 0.74 -7.46
N ARG A 42 13.32 0.62 -8.66
CA ARG A 42 14.24 1.64 -9.20
C ARG A 42 13.49 2.94 -9.42
N GLU A 43 14.20 3.98 -9.84
CA GLU A 43 13.57 5.24 -10.15
C GLU A 43 12.50 5.08 -11.24
N SER A 44 11.37 5.74 -11.07
CA SER A 44 10.22 5.53 -11.94
C SER A 44 10.31 6.29 -13.26
N ARG A 45 11.06 7.41 -13.31
CA ARG A 45 11.09 8.39 -14.43
C ARG A 45 9.73 8.94 -14.88
N ARG A 46 8.65 8.64 -14.14
CA ARG A 46 7.32 9.21 -14.30
C ARG A 46 7.23 10.61 -13.69
N CYS A 47 7.08 11.64 -14.53
CA CYS A 47 7.14 13.04 -14.10
C CYS A 47 6.04 13.42 -13.09
N GLU A 48 4.98 12.62 -12.98
CA GLU A 48 3.88 12.82 -12.04
C GLU A 48 4.38 12.79 -10.59
N TRP A 49 5.35 11.91 -10.28
CA TRP A 49 6.00 11.89 -8.99
C TRP A 49 6.76 13.19 -8.74
N ARG A 50 7.55 13.65 -9.72
CA ARG A 50 8.41 14.84 -9.61
C ARG A 50 7.65 16.10 -9.20
N LEU A 51 6.36 16.21 -9.57
CA LEU A 51 5.50 17.31 -9.13
C LEU A 51 5.38 17.35 -7.61
N GLY A 52 5.20 16.18 -6.96
CA GLY A 52 5.16 16.04 -5.52
C GLY A 52 3.96 16.67 -4.82
N LEU A 53 2.91 17.07 -5.55
CA LEU A 53 1.78 17.86 -5.01
C LEU A 53 0.51 17.04 -4.71
N TYR A 54 0.29 15.95 -5.44
CA TYR A 54 -0.99 15.26 -5.46
C TYR A 54 -1.08 14.17 -4.41
N HIS A 55 -1.87 14.38 -3.37
CA HIS A 55 -2.05 13.42 -2.26
C HIS A 55 -2.57 12.05 -2.69
N ASP A 56 -3.18 11.96 -3.88
CA ASP A 56 -3.79 10.74 -4.40
C ASP A 56 -2.99 10.08 -5.53
N ILE A 57 -1.76 10.54 -5.77
CA ILE A 57 -0.97 10.10 -6.93
C ILE A 57 -0.61 8.61 -6.84
N ASP A 58 -0.39 8.09 -5.64
CA ASP A 58 -0.16 6.68 -5.40
C ASP A 58 -1.28 5.79 -5.96
N TYR A 59 -2.53 6.13 -5.70
CA TYR A 59 -3.68 5.38 -6.21
C TYR A 59 -3.78 5.48 -7.72
N ARG A 60 -3.59 6.67 -8.28
CA ARG A 60 -3.64 6.86 -9.74
C ARG A 60 -2.54 6.09 -10.47
N LEU A 61 -1.36 5.96 -9.87
CA LEU A 61 -0.21 5.36 -10.54
C LEU A 61 0.01 3.89 -10.21
N LEU A 62 -0.41 3.45 -9.02
CA LEU A 62 -0.11 2.12 -8.48
C LEU A 62 -1.37 1.30 -8.16
N ASN A 63 -2.56 1.87 -8.35
CA ASN A 63 -3.86 1.28 -8.00
C ASN A 63 -3.88 0.79 -6.54
N GLY A 64 -3.44 1.65 -5.62
CA GLY A 64 -3.38 1.38 -4.17
C GLY A 64 -2.83 2.58 -3.40
N ARG A 65 -2.93 2.55 -2.09
CA ARG A 65 -2.45 3.63 -1.22
C ARG A 65 -1.12 3.27 -0.59
N ILE A 66 -0.14 4.16 -0.68
CA ILE A 66 1.13 3.99 0.04
C ILE A 66 0.89 4.33 1.51
N ALA A 67 1.13 3.37 2.39
CA ALA A 67 1.05 3.56 3.83
C ALA A 67 2.34 4.24 4.37
N ALA A 68 3.50 3.82 3.87
CA ALA A 68 4.79 4.42 4.20
C ALA A 68 5.82 4.14 3.10
N TYR A 69 6.87 4.96 3.01
CA TYR A 69 7.95 4.78 2.04
C TYR A 69 9.33 5.22 2.53
N LYS A 70 10.37 4.72 1.85
CA LYS A 70 11.78 5.10 2.01
C LYS A 70 12.40 5.43 0.66
N ILE A 71 13.42 6.28 0.66
CA ILE A 71 14.19 6.68 -0.53
C ILE A 71 15.66 6.29 -0.30
N LEU A 72 16.30 5.69 -1.30
CA LEU A 72 17.72 5.36 -1.26
C LEU A 72 18.53 6.55 -1.79
N TRP A 73 19.09 7.39 -0.92
CA TRP A 73 19.78 8.64 -1.30
C TRP A 73 21.15 8.42 -1.94
N SER A 74 21.86 7.39 -1.48
CA SER A 74 23.18 7.00 -1.96
C SER A 74 23.31 5.49 -1.83
N ARG A 75 24.42 4.91 -2.32
CA ARG A 75 24.61 3.46 -2.55
C ARG A 75 23.92 2.53 -1.53
N ASP A 76 23.97 2.84 -0.23
CA ASP A 76 23.26 2.04 0.79
C ASP A 76 22.56 2.88 1.87
N ARG A 77 22.33 4.18 1.64
CA ARG A 77 21.71 5.06 2.63
C ARG A 77 20.24 5.30 2.34
N TRP A 78 19.39 4.43 2.90
CA TRP A 78 17.96 4.66 2.97
C TRP A 78 17.63 5.84 3.89
N SER A 79 16.57 6.57 3.57
CA SER A 79 15.95 7.53 4.50
C SER A 79 15.33 6.83 5.72
N GLU A 80 14.79 7.60 6.65
CA GLU A 80 13.75 7.10 7.56
C GLU A 80 12.44 6.78 6.79
N TRP A 81 11.47 6.19 7.47
CA TRP A 81 10.13 6.02 6.92
C TRP A 81 9.40 7.35 6.83
N TYR A 82 8.92 7.67 5.64
CA TYR A 82 7.96 8.73 5.40
C TYR A 82 6.55 8.17 5.34
N VAL A 83 5.62 8.81 6.04
CA VAL A 83 4.19 8.52 6.04
C VAL A 83 3.47 9.68 5.34
N PRO A 84 2.73 9.42 4.25
CA PRO A 84 2.03 10.48 3.54
C PRO A 84 1.14 11.34 4.44
N GLY A 85 1.44 12.64 4.48
CA GLY A 85 0.68 13.64 5.23
C GLY A 85 1.15 13.85 6.67
N ILE A 86 2.14 13.09 7.14
CA ILE A 86 2.63 13.16 8.52
C ILE A 86 4.03 13.78 8.58
N ASN A 87 5.01 13.14 7.95
CA ASN A 87 6.42 13.57 7.99
C ASN A 87 7.08 13.61 6.61
N ASP A 88 6.28 13.68 5.54
CA ASP A 88 6.73 13.48 4.17
C ASP A 88 6.84 14.76 3.35
N ILE A 89 7.02 15.91 4.01
CA ILE A 89 7.19 17.20 3.37
C ILE A 89 8.67 17.42 2.99
N ASP A 90 8.90 17.79 1.73
CA ASP A 90 10.23 18.14 1.21
C ASP A 90 10.58 19.59 1.55
N THR A 91 11.86 19.84 1.82
CA THR A 91 12.39 21.19 2.04
C THR A 91 12.51 21.99 0.74
N ARG A 92 12.34 21.34 -0.42
CA ARG A 92 12.31 22.00 -1.73
C ARG A 92 10.89 22.28 -2.19
N PHE A 93 10.74 23.37 -2.95
CA PHE A 93 9.48 23.79 -3.55
C PHE A 93 9.58 23.84 -5.08
N ASN A 94 8.42 23.75 -5.75
CA ASN A 94 8.33 23.94 -7.20
C ASN A 94 8.47 25.43 -7.52
N LEU A 95 9.57 25.82 -8.17
CA LEU A 95 9.82 27.22 -8.57
C LEU A 95 8.99 27.67 -9.76
N PHE A 96 8.73 26.75 -10.68
CA PHE A 96 8.06 27.03 -11.95
C PHE A 96 6.79 26.20 -12.08
N GLU A 97 5.86 26.71 -12.89
CA GLU A 97 4.73 25.90 -13.33
C GLU A 97 5.23 24.79 -14.25
N THR A 98 4.64 23.61 -14.12
CA THR A 98 5.04 22.46 -14.92
C THR A 98 3.82 21.62 -15.22
N ARG A 99 3.72 21.09 -16.43
CA ARG A 99 2.67 20.15 -16.82
C ARG A 99 3.30 18.78 -17.04
N CYS A 100 2.67 17.75 -16.50
CA CYS A 100 3.04 16.36 -16.72
C CYS A 100 1.77 15.55 -16.98
N GLY A 101 1.52 15.19 -18.24
CA GLY A 101 0.26 14.56 -18.64
C GLY A 101 -0.96 15.40 -18.23
N GLY A 102 -1.88 14.77 -17.49
CA GLY A 102 -3.07 15.41 -16.90
C GLY A 102 -2.83 16.14 -15.57
N PHE A 103 -1.58 16.20 -15.09
CA PHE A 103 -1.22 16.83 -13.82
C PHE A 103 -0.55 18.18 -14.03
N TYR A 104 -0.82 19.11 -13.13
CA TYR A 104 -0.37 20.49 -13.19
C TYR A 104 0.31 20.89 -11.88
N GLY A 105 1.61 21.17 -11.98
CA GLY A 105 2.42 21.77 -10.93
C GLY A 105 2.25 23.29 -10.92
N ARG A 106 1.86 23.84 -9.77
CA ARG A 106 1.81 25.28 -9.54
C ARG A 106 3.16 25.79 -9.03
N ARG A 107 3.55 27.00 -9.41
CA ARG A 107 4.71 27.69 -8.82
C ARG A 107 4.54 27.91 -7.32
N ASN A 108 5.65 28.02 -6.61
CA ASN A 108 5.74 28.27 -5.17
C ASN A 108 4.95 27.27 -4.31
N THR A 109 4.95 26.00 -4.71
CA THR A 109 4.28 24.93 -3.95
C THR A 109 5.30 24.01 -3.30
N ILE A 110 5.04 23.66 -2.04
CA ILE A 110 5.84 22.67 -1.29
C ILE A 110 5.58 21.28 -1.86
N ARG A 111 6.65 20.51 -2.04
CA ARG A 111 6.58 19.13 -2.54
C ARG A 111 6.56 18.15 -1.38
N ARG A 112 6.15 16.93 -1.66
CA ARG A 112 6.36 15.77 -0.79
C ARG A 112 7.65 15.02 -1.18
N MET A 113 8.18 14.26 -0.22
CA MET A 113 9.41 13.48 -0.39
C MET A 113 9.30 12.42 -1.47
N TRP A 114 8.12 11.87 -1.75
CA TRP A 114 7.93 10.92 -2.86
C TRP A 114 8.22 11.52 -4.25
N SER A 115 8.46 12.83 -4.36
CA SER A 115 8.90 13.43 -5.61
C SER A 115 10.24 12.90 -6.09
N TYR A 116 11.05 12.38 -5.17
CA TYR A 116 12.30 11.72 -5.47
C TYR A 116 12.12 10.30 -6.03
N PHE A 117 10.91 9.71 -6.04
CA PHE A 117 10.66 8.44 -6.75
C PHE A 117 10.98 8.55 -8.25
N TYR A 118 10.92 9.76 -8.80
CA TYR A 118 11.30 10.05 -10.18
C TYR A 118 12.78 9.71 -10.48
N ASP A 119 13.70 9.98 -9.55
CA ASP A 119 15.16 9.89 -9.76
C ASP A 119 15.88 8.87 -8.88
N TYR A 120 15.22 8.36 -7.84
CA TYR A 120 15.84 7.47 -6.86
C TYR A 120 15.13 6.13 -6.74
N THR A 121 15.92 5.10 -6.45
CA THR A 121 15.40 3.83 -5.96
C THR A 121 14.65 4.07 -4.66
N HIS A 122 13.48 3.45 -4.54
CA HIS A 122 12.56 3.67 -3.43
C HIS A 122 11.92 2.36 -3.00
N LYS A 123 11.45 2.35 -1.76
CA LYS A 123 10.76 1.24 -1.11
C LYS A 123 9.46 1.78 -0.54
N TYR A 124 8.35 1.06 -0.67
CA TYR A 124 7.09 1.48 -0.10
C TYR A 124 6.21 0.31 0.30
N ILE A 125 5.38 0.52 1.32
CA ILE A 125 4.29 -0.38 1.69
C ILE A 125 3.04 0.14 0.99
N ILE A 126 2.47 -0.64 0.08
CA ILE A 126 1.23 -0.31 -0.62
C ILE A 126 0.10 -1.21 -0.14
N CYS A 127 -1.03 -0.62 0.19
CA CYS A 127 -2.25 -1.29 0.60
C CYS A 127 -3.28 -1.23 -0.52
N ARG A 128 -3.89 -2.37 -0.82
CA ARG A 128 -4.95 -2.52 -1.81
C ARG A 128 -6.14 -3.21 -1.18
N TYR A 129 -7.33 -2.83 -1.62
CA TYR A 129 -8.50 -3.65 -1.35
C TYR A 129 -8.39 -4.89 -2.22
N ASP A 130 -8.42 -6.04 -1.57
CA ASP A 130 -8.59 -7.30 -2.28
C ASP A 130 -10.01 -7.28 -2.85
N ASN A 131 -10.12 -7.05 -4.15
CA ASN A 131 -11.34 -7.35 -4.89
C ASN A 131 -11.50 -8.87 -4.99
N VAL A 132 -11.51 -9.58 -3.86
CA VAL A 132 -11.80 -11.03 -3.74
C VAL A 132 -13.30 -11.30 -3.98
N PHE A 133 -13.99 -10.36 -4.63
CA PHE A 133 -15.10 -10.63 -5.51
C PHE A 133 -14.78 -10.12 -6.91
N THR A 134 -13.93 -10.84 -7.63
CA THR A 134 -14.00 -10.86 -9.10
C THR A 134 -15.37 -11.39 -9.48
N GLY A 135 -16.31 -10.46 -9.70
CA GLY A 135 -17.67 -10.80 -10.09
C GLY A 135 -18.66 -9.64 -10.21
N LYS A 136 -18.40 -8.47 -9.62
CA LYS A 136 -19.14 -7.22 -9.88
C LYS A 136 -18.49 -6.07 -9.11
N ASP A 137 -18.23 -4.98 -9.80
CA ASP A 137 -17.98 -3.69 -9.21
C ASP A 137 -19.33 -3.04 -8.81
N ASP A 138 -19.43 -2.54 -7.58
CA ASP A 138 -20.60 -1.78 -7.10
C ASP A 138 -20.73 -0.38 -7.76
N THR A 139 -19.96 -0.14 -8.82
CA THR A 139 -19.99 1.08 -9.64
C THR A 139 -20.57 0.89 -11.04
N GLY A 140 -20.88 -0.34 -11.46
CA GLY A 140 -21.57 -0.60 -12.73
C GLY A 140 -20.90 0.04 -13.97
N PHE A 141 -19.58 0.16 -13.99
CA PHE A 141 -18.88 0.75 -15.15
C PHE A 141 -17.85 -0.23 -15.70
N ILE A 142 -18.28 -0.98 -16.72
CA ILE A 142 -17.42 -1.83 -17.55
C ILE A 142 -16.41 -0.91 -18.27
N THR A 143 -15.14 -0.94 -17.84
CA THR A 143 -14.07 -0.59 -18.76
C THR A 143 -14.00 -1.70 -19.80
N LYS A 144 -14.58 -1.45 -20.97
CA LYS A 144 -14.41 -2.32 -22.14
C LYS A 144 -12.93 -2.53 -22.37
N ASP A 145 -12.49 -3.78 -22.28
CA ASP A 145 -11.27 -4.24 -22.93
C ASP A 145 -11.35 -3.83 -24.39
N ARG A 146 -10.57 -2.80 -24.73
CA ARG A 146 -10.35 -2.35 -26.09
C ARG A 146 -8.89 -2.63 -26.35
N ASP A 147 -8.62 -3.83 -26.84
CA ASP A 147 -7.54 -4.16 -27.77
C ASP A 147 -7.68 -5.64 -28.17
N ASN A 148 -8.70 -5.91 -28.99
CA ASN A 148 -8.72 -7.00 -29.96
C ASN A 148 -9.49 -6.47 -31.17
N ARG A 149 -8.75 -6.14 -32.23
CA ARG A 149 -9.25 -6.02 -33.61
C ARG A 149 -8.08 -6.48 -34.47
N GLU A 150 -8.00 -7.78 -34.68
CA GLU A 150 -8.47 -8.44 -35.91
C GLU A 150 -7.68 -7.92 -37.11
N ASN A 151 -6.68 -8.72 -37.47
CA ASN A 151 -6.33 -8.96 -38.86
C ASN A 151 -7.60 -9.42 -39.57
N ASP A 152 -8.01 -8.70 -40.60
CA ASP A 152 -8.70 -9.29 -41.75
C ASP A 152 -8.22 -8.54 -43.00
N SER A 153 -7.40 -9.25 -43.75
CA SER A 153 -7.15 -9.03 -45.16
C SER A 153 -8.34 -9.57 -45.95
N GLU A 154 -9.00 -8.73 -46.75
CA GLU A 154 -9.74 -9.22 -47.92
C GLU A 154 -9.72 -8.17 -49.02
N ASN A 155 -9.30 -8.63 -50.21
CA ASN A 155 -9.39 -7.93 -51.48
C ASN A 155 -10.87 -7.77 -51.86
N ASP A 156 -11.21 -6.69 -52.55
CA ASP A 156 -11.73 -6.73 -53.93
C ASP A 156 -12.16 -5.33 -54.41
N ASP A 157 -11.91 -5.10 -55.70
CA ASP A 157 -12.19 -3.96 -56.60
C ASP A 157 -11.31 -2.68 -56.56
#